data_AF-A0A924QUC4-F1
#
_entry.id   AF-A0A924QUC4-F1
#
_cell.length_a   1.000
_cell.length_b   1.000
_cell.length_c   1.000
_cell.angle_alpha   90.00
_cell.angle_beta   90.00
_cell.angle_gamma   90.00
#
_symmetry.space_group_name_H-M   'P 1'
#
loop_
_entity.id
_entity.type
_entity.pdbx_description
1 polymer ?
#
loop_
_entity_poly.entity_id
_entity_poly.type
_entity_poly.pdbx_seq_one_letter_code
_entity_poly.pdbx_strand_id
1 'polypeptide(L)'
;MGRGRQKAKHTKVARDLKYFSPDTNYGALQRELTHSSPEQDELMDKWADVAADPDAFGAHSAAESAEYDEDDNNDESDVNPEAQSKSA
;
A
#
# COMPACT_ATOMS: atom_id res chain seq x y z
N MET A 1 11.57 18.11 42.98
CA MET A 1 10.16 18.58 43.02
C MET A 1 9.42 18.61 41.65
N GLY A 2 10.04 18.20 40.52
CA GLY A 2 9.43 18.34 39.18
C GLY A 2 8.81 17.10 38.52
N ARG A 3 9.11 15.88 39.01
CA ARG A 3 8.69 14.63 38.34
C ARG A 3 7.18 14.37 38.36
N GLY A 4 6.49 14.67 39.46
CA GLY A 4 5.03 14.44 39.55
C GLY A 4 4.21 15.29 38.58
N ARG A 5 4.64 16.54 38.38
CA ARG A 5 4.01 17.47 37.41
C ARG A 5 4.26 17.04 35.97
N GLN A 6 5.48 16.60 35.65
CA GLN A 6 5.78 16.02 34.34
C GLN A 6 4.94 14.77 34.10
N LYS A 7 4.91 13.83 35.06
CA LYS A 7 4.09 12.61 34.94
C LYS A 7 2.62 12.92 34.70
N ALA A 8 2.05 13.90 35.41
CA ALA A 8 0.66 14.32 35.19
C ALA A 8 0.43 14.95 33.80
N LYS A 9 1.39 15.75 33.30
CA LYS A 9 1.32 16.32 31.94
C LYS A 9 1.40 15.23 30.88
N HIS A 10 2.32 14.27 31.02
CA HIS A 10 2.48 13.18 30.06
C HIS A 10 1.28 12.23 30.06
N THR A 11 0.68 11.91 31.21
CA THR A 11 -0.53 11.08 31.24
C THR A 11 -1.74 11.78 30.62
N LYS A 12 -1.83 13.11 30.74
CA LYS A 12 -2.83 13.91 30.02
C LYS A 12 -2.61 13.79 28.51
N VAL A 13 -1.41 14.13 28.03
CA VAL A 13 -1.07 14.05 26.59
C VAL A 13 -1.27 12.65 26.04
N ALA A 14 -0.87 11.60 26.76
CA ALA A 14 -1.04 10.22 26.32
C ALA A 14 -2.52 9.83 26.21
N ARG A 15 -3.39 10.31 27.10
CA ARG A 15 -4.83 10.10 26.98
C ARG A 15 -5.42 10.87 25.82
N ASP A 16 -5.02 12.14 25.66
CA ASP A 16 -5.45 12.96 24.55
C ASP A 16 -5.06 12.27 23.22
N LEU A 17 -3.83 11.75 23.09
CA LEU A 17 -3.38 10.98 21.91
C LEU A 17 -4.13 9.64 21.73
N LYS A 18 -4.39 8.89 22.81
CA LYS A 18 -5.07 7.58 22.72
C LYS A 18 -6.50 7.71 22.22
N TYR A 19 -7.18 8.78 22.62
CA TYR A 19 -8.59 9.04 22.29
C TYR A 19 -8.75 10.17 21.27
N PHE A 20 -7.65 10.60 20.63
CA PHE A 20 -7.70 11.56 19.55
C PHE A 20 -8.23 10.87 18.30
N SER A 21 -9.42 11.29 17.87
CA SER A 21 -9.87 11.08 16.51
C SER A 21 -9.59 12.36 15.73
N PRO A 22 -8.82 12.33 14.64
CA PRO A 22 -8.68 13.49 13.78
C PRO A 22 -10.03 13.85 13.16
N ASP A 23 -10.29 15.15 13.01
CA ASP A 23 -11.45 15.62 12.27
C ASP A 23 -11.23 15.38 10.77
N THR A 24 -12.13 14.64 10.15
CA THR A 24 -12.09 14.37 8.72
C THR A 24 -12.81 15.47 7.95
N ASN A 25 -12.16 16.04 6.94
CA ASN A 25 -12.79 17.06 6.09
C ASN A 25 -13.66 16.39 5.01
N TYR A 26 -14.92 16.13 5.35
CA TYR A 26 -15.89 15.52 4.42
C TYR A 26 -16.09 16.32 3.13
N GLY A 27 -15.96 17.65 3.18
CA GLY A 27 -16.12 18.49 1.99
C GLY A 27 -14.96 18.34 1.00
N ALA A 28 -13.73 18.11 1.48
CA ALA A 28 -12.60 17.81 0.61
C ALA A 28 -12.73 16.41 0.00
N LEU A 29 -13.12 15.42 0.81
CA LEU A 29 -13.36 14.05 0.37
C LEU A 29 -14.43 13.96 -0.71
N GLN A 30 -15.56 14.67 -0.53
CA GLN A 30 -16.62 14.68 -1.52
C GLN A 30 -16.12 15.23 -2.86
N ARG A 31 -15.32 16.31 -2.85
CA ARG A 31 -14.76 16.85 -4.09
C ARG A 31 -13.90 15.80 -4.78
N GLU A 32 -12.98 15.17 -4.09
CA GLU A 32 -12.14 14.11 -4.67
C GLU A 32 -12.99 12.97 -5.26
N LEU A 33 -14.01 12.50 -4.54
CA LEU A 33 -14.87 11.41 -5.00
C LEU A 33 -15.71 11.80 -6.23
N THR A 34 -16.11 13.06 -6.34
CA THR A 34 -16.91 13.54 -7.50
C THR A 34 -16.07 13.81 -8.75
N HIS A 35 -14.75 13.94 -8.63
CA HIS A 35 -13.87 14.10 -9.79
C HIS A 35 -13.35 12.72 -10.19
N SER A 36 -14.16 11.96 -10.92
CA SER A 36 -13.71 10.69 -11.50
C SER A 36 -12.57 10.94 -12.49
N SER A 37 -11.42 10.34 -12.22
CA SER A 37 -10.31 10.27 -13.16
C SER A 37 -10.56 9.13 -14.15
N PRO A 38 -10.02 9.19 -15.37
CA PRO A 38 -10.14 8.09 -16.34
C PRO A 38 -9.59 6.76 -15.80
N GLU A 39 -8.58 6.80 -14.92
CA GLU A 39 -8.06 5.62 -14.21
C GLU A 39 -9.10 4.99 -13.27
N GLN A 40 -9.97 5.80 -12.66
CA GLN A 40 -11.05 5.32 -11.81
C GLN A 40 -12.13 4.61 -12.65
N ASP A 41 -12.42 5.09 -13.86
CA ASP A 41 -13.35 4.45 -14.79
C ASP A 41 -12.81 3.08 -15.24
N GLU A 42 -11.53 2.99 -15.63
CA GLU A 42 -10.88 1.73 -15.97
C GLU A 42 -10.88 0.73 -14.81
N LEU A 43 -10.67 1.22 -13.59
CA LEU A 43 -10.76 0.40 -12.38
C LEU A 43 -12.19 -0.09 -12.16
N MET A 44 -13.19 0.80 -12.28
CA MET A 44 -14.60 0.41 -12.13
C MET A 44 -15.01 -0.67 -13.12
N ASP A 45 -14.57 -0.58 -14.38
CA ASP A 45 -14.83 -1.61 -15.39
C ASP A 45 -14.17 -2.96 -15.01
N LYS A 46 -12.93 -2.94 -14.51
CA LYS A 46 -12.22 -4.16 -14.05
C LYS A 46 -12.96 -4.87 -12.91
N TRP A 47 -13.62 -4.12 -12.02
CA TRP A 47 -14.34 -4.70 -10.88
C TRP A 47 -15.84 -4.89 -11.14
N ALA A 48 -16.38 -4.37 -12.24
CA ALA A 48 -17.81 -4.45 -12.57
C ALA A 48 -18.28 -5.90 -12.67
N ASP A 49 -17.46 -6.79 -13.22
CA ASP A 49 -17.78 -8.22 -13.34
C ASP A 49 -17.85 -8.92 -11.97
N VAL A 50 -16.95 -8.57 -11.06
CA VAL A 50 -16.91 -9.11 -9.69
C VAL A 50 -18.10 -8.61 -8.86
N ALA A 51 -18.56 -7.39 -9.14
CA ALA A 51 -19.76 -6.84 -8.50
C ALA A 51 -21.05 -7.49 -9.03
N ALA A 52 -21.07 -7.90 -10.30
CA ALA A 52 -22.21 -8.57 -10.92
C ALA A 52 -22.31 -10.06 -10.53
N ASP A 53 -21.17 -10.71 -10.31
CA ASP A 53 -21.09 -12.11 -9.92
C ASP A 53 -20.05 -12.33 -8.79
N PRO A 54 -20.48 -12.63 -7.55
CA PRO A 54 -19.57 -12.82 -6.42
C PRO A 54 -18.66 -14.06 -6.57
N ASP A 55 -18.97 -14.99 -7.47
CA ASP A 55 -18.16 -16.17 -7.75
C ASP A 55 -17.07 -15.91 -8.82
N ALA A 56 -17.04 -14.71 -9.43
CA ALA A 56 -16.13 -14.36 -10.53
C ALA A 56 -14.71 -13.91 -10.11
N PHE A 57 -14.41 -13.83 -8.81
CA PHE A 57 -13.14 -13.32 -8.27
C PHE A 57 -11.87 -14.02 -8.85
N GLY A 58 -11.98 -15.26 -9.31
CA GLY A 58 -10.86 -16.05 -9.86
C GLY A 58 -10.72 -16.02 -11.39
N ALA A 59 -11.64 -15.43 -12.13
CA ALA A 59 -11.64 -15.50 -13.60
C ALA A 59 -10.65 -14.52 -14.25
N HIS A 60 -10.48 -13.32 -13.67
CA HIS A 60 -9.61 -12.27 -14.21
C HIS A 60 -8.10 -12.56 -14.02
N SER A 61 -7.69 -13.23 -12.93
CA SER A 61 -6.26 -13.49 -12.67
C SER A 61 -5.64 -14.56 -13.59
N ALA A 62 -6.46 -15.42 -14.17
CA ALA A 62 -6.00 -16.49 -15.06
C ALA A 62 -5.59 -15.98 -16.45
N ALA A 63 -6.14 -14.84 -16.89
CA ALA A 63 -5.81 -14.23 -18.18
C ALA A 63 -4.51 -13.43 -18.15
N GLU A 64 -4.24 -12.68 -17.06
CA GLU A 64 -3.04 -11.84 -16.93
C GLU A 64 -1.76 -12.64 -16.66
N SER A 65 -1.87 -13.83 -16.08
CA SER A 65 -0.70 -14.70 -15.80
C SER A 65 -0.05 -15.28 -17.06
N ALA A 66 -0.67 -15.15 -18.23
CA ALA A 66 -0.18 -15.73 -19.49
C ALA A 66 0.62 -14.74 -20.37
N GLU A 67 0.75 -13.46 -19.95
CA GLU A 67 1.37 -12.38 -20.77
C GLU A 67 2.78 -11.97 -20.29
N TYR A 68 3.38 -12.71 -19.36
CA TYR A 68 4.83 -12.63 -19.14
C TYR A 68 5.54 -13.59 -20.08
N ASP A 69 5.82 -13.15 -21.31
CA ASP A 69 6.80 -13.80 -22.19
C ASP A 69 8.19 -13.66 -21.53
N GLU A 70 8.77 -14.81 -21.15
CA GLU A 70 10.13 -14.94 -20.61
C GLU A 70 11.18 -14.77 -21.73
N ASP A 71 11.25 -13.60 -22.36
CA ASP A 71 12.29 -13.26 -23.32
C ASP A 71 13.21 -12.14 -22.78
N ASP A 72 13.98 -12.47 -21.74
CA ASP A 72 15.27 -11.80 -21.49
C ASP A 72 16.26 -12.82 -20.91
N ASN A 73 16.67 -13.77 -21.78
CA ASN A 73 17.91 -14.51 -21.57
C ASN A 73 19.07 -13.53 -21.73
N ASN A 74 19.33 -12.76 -20.68
CA ASN A 74 20.50 -11.92 -20.56
C ASN A 74 21.74 -12.83 -20.47
N ASP A 75 22.35 -12.99 -21.63
CA ASP A 75 23.74 -13.36 -21.88
C ASP A 75 24.66 -12.51 -21.00
N GLU A 76 25.19 -13.04 -19.90
CA GLU A 76 26.49 -12.56 -19.45
C GLU A 76 27.24 -13.58 -18.58
N SER A 77 28.43 -13.87 -19.06
CA SER A 77 29.45 -14.80 -18.61
C SER A 77 29.94 -14.64 -17.16
N ASP A 78 30.23 -15.78 -16.53
CA ASP A 78 31.37 -16.07 -15.65
C ASP A 78 32.10 -14.89 -14.97
N VAL A 79 31.89 -14.66 -13.66
CA VAL A 79 32.98 -14.18 -12.76
C VAL A 79 32.85 -14.70 -11.31
N ASN A 80 33.61 -15.76 -11.04
CA ASN A 80 34.28 -16.23 -9.81
C ASN A 80 33.83 -15.78 -8.37
N PRO A 81 33.42 -16.72 -7.48
CA PRO A 81 33.16 -16.44 -6.07
C PRO A 81 34.41 -16.62 -5.18
N GLU A 82 35.38 -15.70 -5.24
CA GLU A 82 36.51 -15.76 -4.30
C GLU A 82 37.01 -14.38 -3.86
N ALA A 83 36.37 -13.82 -2.81
CA ALA A 83 37.00 -12.90 -1.86
C ALA A 83 36.05 -12.55 -0.69
N GLN A 84 35.72 -13.51 0.17
CA GLN A 84 35.26 -13.19 1.53
C GLN A 84 36.44 -13.32 2.51
N SER A 85 36.74 -12.19 3.16
CA SER A 85 37.44 -12.07 4.44
C SER A 85 38.91 -12.51 4.52
N LYS A 86 39.81 -11.60 4.14
CA LYS A 86 41.10 -11.45 4.84
C LYS A 86 41.08 -10.14 5.62
N SER A 87 41.07 -10.30 6.95
CA SER A 87 41.82 -9.51 7.93
C SER A 87 42.05 -8.01 7.67
N ALA A 88 41.42 -7.16 8.49
CA ALA A 88 42.05 -6.07 9.24
C ALA A 88 41.06 -5.51 10.26
#